data_AF-A0A935GWS5-F1
#
_entry.id   AF-A0A935GWS5-F1
#
_cell.length_a   1.000
_cell.length_b   1.000
_cell.length_c   1.000
_cell.angle_alpha   90.00
_cell.angle_beta   90.00
_cell.angle_gamma   90.00
#
_symmetry.space_group_name_H-M   'P 1'
#
loop_
_entity.id
_entity.type
_entity.pdbx_description
1 polymer ?
#
loop_
_entity_poly.entity_id
_entity_poly.type
_entity_poly.pdbx_seq_one_letter_code
_entity_poly.pdbx_strand_id
1 'polypeptide(L)' 'MLNDEIVDEVRAIREAHASKFGYDLRAIYADLKKSESERIANGHPYVLPPSEPPAPNSALQRTRFAHR' A
#
# COMPACT_ATOMS: atom_id res chain seq x y z
N MET A 1 25.56 -1.53 0.72
CA MET A 1 24.11 -1.28 0.78
C MET A 1 23.69 -0.84 -0.60
N LEU A 2 22.84 -1.63 -1.28
CA LEU A 2 22.30 -1.21 -2.57
C LEU A 2 21.18 -0.21 -2.29
N ASN A 3 21.35 1.03 -2.70
CA ASN A 3 20.24 1.97 -2.78
C ASN A 3 19.40 1.55 -3.98
N ASP A 4 18.17 1.13 -3.73
CA ASP A 4 17.22 0.80 -4.78
C ASP A 4 16.43 2.08 -5.09
N GLU A 5 16.68 2.65 -6.27
CA GLU A 5 16.10 3.92 -6.69
C GLU A 5 14.56 3.91 -6.62
N ILE A 6 13.93 2.76 -6.89
CA ILE A 6 12.47 2.59 -6.79
C ILE A 6 12.03 2.69 -5.34
N VAL A 7 12.78 2.07 -4.42
CA VAL A 7 12.46 2.12 -2.99
C VAL A 7 12.60 3.54 -2.45
N ASP A 8 13.62 4.28 -2.90
CA ASP A 8 13.85 5.66 -2.48
C ASP A 8 12.74 6.60 -2.98
N GLU A 9 12.29 6.44 -4.22
CA GLU A 9 11.15 7.20 -4.76
C GLU A 9 9.86 6.91 -3.97
N VAL A 10 9.55 5.63 -3.73
CA VAL A 10 8.36 5.23 -2.95
C VAL A 10 8.42 5.82 -1.54
N ARG A 11 9.60 5.85 -0.91
CA ARG A 11 9.80 6.48 0.40
C ARG A 11 9.57 7.99 0.34
N ALA A 12 10.11 8.67 -0.67
CA ALA A 12 9.94 10.11 -0.85
C ALA A 12 8.46 10.48 -1.04
N ILE A 13 7.71 9.72 -1.84
CA ILE A 13 6.26 9.93 -2.03
C ILE A 13 5.50 9.72 -0.71
N ARG A 14 5.81 8.64 0.02
CA ARG A 14 5.18 8.36 1.32
C ARG A 14 5.45 9.48 2.33
N GLU A 15 6.67 9.99 2.35
CA GLU A 15 7.08 11.08 3.25
C GLU A 15 6.36 12.39 2.92
N ALA A 16 6.33 12.75 1.63
CA ALA A 16 5.59 13.92 1.16
C ALA A 16 4.08 13.80 1.39
N HIS A 17 3.53 12.59 1.37
CA HIS A 17 2.14 12.36 1.73
C HIS A 17 1.92 12.55 3.24
N ALA A 18 2.74 11.92 4.09
CA ALA A 18 2.60 12.01 5.54
C ALA A 18 2.78 13.45 6.06
N SER A 19 3.73 14.21 5.49
CA SER A 19 3.99 15.60 5.88
C SER A 19 2.80 16.53 5.61
N LYS A 20 2.03 16.29 4.54
CA LYS A 20 0.78 17.04 4.26
C LYS A 20 -0.27 16.92 5.37
N PHE A 21 -0.25 15.80 6.11
CA PHE A 21 -1.16 15.54 7.22
C PHE A 21 -0.49 15.77 8.60
N GLY A 22 0.71 16.35 8.64
CA GLY A 22 1.45 16.52 9.89
C GLY A 22 1.75 15.20 10.60
N TYR A 23 1.90 14.12 9.84
CA TYR A 23 2.10 12.75 10.35
C TYR A 23 0.98 12.22 11.24
N ASP A 24 -0.21 12.84 11.21
CA ASP A 24 -1.38 12.30 11.91
C ASP A 24 -1.93 11.09 11.14
N LEU A 25 -1.73 9.91 11.72
CA LEU A 25 -2.19 8.64 11.16
C LEU A 25 -3.72 8.58 10.98
N ARG A 26 -4.49 9.24 11.85
CA ARG A 26 -5.95 9.27 11.74
C ARG A 26 -6.39 10.12 10.57
N ALA A 27 -5.76 11.27 10.37
CA ALA A 27 -6.04 12.14 9.23
C ALA A 27 -5.70 11.46 7.90
N ILE A 28 -4.53 10.79 7.82
CA ILE A 28 -4.14 10.00 6.64
C ILE A 28 -5.16 8.90 6.36
N TYR A 29 -5.59 8.16 7.40
CA TYR A 29 -6.58 7.10 7.24
C TYR A 29 -7.93 7.62 6.73
N ALA A 30 -8.40 8.74 7.28
CA ALA A 30 -9.65 9.36 6.86
C ALA A 30 -9.63 9.79 5.38
N ASP A 31 -8.52 10.38 4.93
CA ASP A 31 -8.34 10.77 3.53
C ASP A 31 -8.34 9.55 2.59
N LEU A 32 -7.61 8.49 2.95
CA LEU A 32 -7.62 7.24 2.19
C LEU A 32 -9.02 6.65 2.08
N LYS A 33 -9.80 6.65 3.16
CA LYS A 33 -11.19 6.15 3.15
C LYS A 33 -12.13 7.01 2.32
N LYS A 34 -11.93 8.33 2.31
CA LYS A 34 -12.66 9.22 1.41
C LYS A 34 -12.35 8.88 -0.05
N SER A 35 -11.07 8.78 -0.41
CA SER A 35 -10.66 8.43 -1.78
C SER A 35 -11.17 7.05 -2.22
N GLU A 36 -11.25 6.09 -1.30
CA GLU A 36 -11.83 4.76 -1.53
C GLU A 36 -13.32 4.89 -1.90
N SER A 37 -14.10 5.63 -1.12
CA SER A 37 -15.53 5.84 -1.38
C SER A 37 -15.79 6.55 -2.72
N GLU A 38 -14.98 7.55 -3.08
CA GLU A 38 -15.08 8.26 -4.35
C GLU A 38 -14.80 7.34 -5.53
N ARG A 39 -13.78 6.47 -5.42
CA ARG A 39 -13.47 5.48 -6.46
C ARG A 39 -14.57 4.45 -6.63
N ILE A 40 -15.15 3.97 -5.52
CA ILE A 40 -16.30 3.05 -5.56
C ILE A 40 -17.49 3.72 -6.24
N ALA A 41 -17.78 4.98 -5.89
CA ALA A 41 -18.85 5.76 -6.51
C ALA A 41 -18.62 5.97 -8.02
N ASN A 42 -17.35 6.12 -8.44
CA ASN A 42 -16.95 6.21 -9.84
C ASN A 42 -16.95 4.84 -10.57
N GLY A 43 -17.39 3.77 -9.91
CA GLY A 43 -17.52 2.44 -10.52
C GLY A 43 -16.23 1.62 -10.54
N HIS A 44 -15.19 2.02 -9.83
CA HIS A 44 -14.00 1.17 -9.69
C HIS A 44 -14.32 -0.06 -8.82
N PRO A 45 -13.89 -1.26 -9.22
CA PRO A 45 -14.16 -2.47 -8.46
C PRO A 45 -13.40 -2.44 -7.13
N TYR A 46 -14.14 -2.59 -6.03
CA TYR A 46 -13.56 -2.81 -4.70
C TYR A 46 -13.37 -4.31 -4.49
N VAL A 47 -12.12 -4.73 -4.30
CA VAL A 47 -11.78 -6.15 -4.08
C VAL A 47 -11.54 -6.36 -2.59
N LEU A 48 -12.29 -7.29 -2.01
CA LEU A 48 -12.08 -7.66 -0.61
C LEU A 48 -10.72 -8.35 -0.45
N PRO A 49 -9.98 -8.06 0.64
CA PRO A 49 -8.80 -8.83 0.96
C PRO A 49 -9.20 -10.31 1.17
N PRO A 50 -8.35 -11.26 0.77
CA PRO A 50 -8.62 -12.67 1.02
C PRO A 50 -8.77 -12.92 2.52
N SER A 51 -9.82 -13.64 2.92
CA SER A 51 -10.07 -14.01 4.32
C SER A 51 -9.09 -15.06 4.84
N GLU A 52 -8.55 -15.87 3.93
CA GLU A 52 -7.63 -16.95 4.26
C GLU A 52 -6.19 -16.55 3.93
N PRO A 53 -5.23 -16.86 4.82
CA PRO A 53 -3.83 -16.69 4.50
C PRO A 53 -3.47 -17.58 3.29
N PRO A 54 -2.57 -17.14 2.41
CA PRO A 54 -2.16 -17.96 1.28
C PRO A 54 -1.57 -19.28 1.77
N ALA A 55 -2.01 -20.39 1.19
CA ALA A 55 -1.46 -21.70 1.48
C ALA A 55 0.07 -21.71 1.27
N PRO A 56 0.82 -22.48 2.10
CA PRO A 56 2.25 -22.66 1.91
C PRO A 56 2.55 -23.14 0.48
N ASN A 57 3.53 -22.53 -0.18
CA ASN A 57 3.97 -22.79 -1.56
C ASN A 57 2.94 -22.50 -2.68
N SER A 58 1.92 -21.67 -2.44
CA SER A 58 1.02 -21.23 -3.52
C SER A 58 1.70 -20.28 -4.51
N ALA A 59 1.19 -20.20 -5.74
CA ALA A 59 1.67 -19.23 -6.73
C ALA A 59 1.53 -17.75 -6.29
N LEU A 60 0.69 -17.49 -5.28
CA LEU A 60 0.56 -16.19 -4.62
C LEU A 60 1.66 -15.93 -3.58
N GLN A 61 2.43 -16.95 -3.18
CA GLN A 61 3.74 -16.78 -2.57
C GLN A 61 4.75 -16.36 -3.65
N ARG A 62 4.51 -15.19 -4.27
CA ARG A 62 5.52 -14.52 -5.09
C ARG A 62 6.67 -14.16 -4.16
N THR A 63 7.68 -15.02 -4.19
CA THR A 63 9.07 -14.76 -3.82
C THR A 63 9.23 -13.78 -2.66
N ARG A 64 9.31 -14.33 -1.44
CA ARG A 64 10.13 -13.70 -0.40
C ARG A 64 11.44 -13.35 -1.09
N PHE A 65 11.80 -12.07 -1.11
CA PHE A 65 13.09 -11.59 -1.60
C PHE A 65 14.14 -12.62 -1.17
N ALA A 66 14.71 -13.33 -2.14
CA ALA A 66 15.72 -14.34 -1.87
C ALA A 66 16.78 -13.63 -1.02
N HIS A 67 16.93 -14.08 0.23
CA HIS A 67 18.00 -13.58 1.08
C HIS A 67 19.29 -13.93 0.33
N ARG A 68 20.01 -12.89 -0.10
CA ARG A 68 21.31 -13.01 -0.74
C ARG A 68 22.39 -13.01 0.32
#